data_AF-A0A2M8NIK0-F1
#
_entry.id   AF-A0A2M8NIK0-F1
#
_cell.length_a   1.000
_cell.length_b   1.000
_cell.length_c   1.000
_cell.angle_alpha   90.00
_cell.angle_beta   90.00
_cell.angle_gamma   90.00
#
_symmetry.space_group_name_H-M   'P 1'
#
loop_
_entity.id
_entity.type
_entity.pdbx_description
1 polymer ?
#
loop_
_entity_poly.entity_id
_entity_poly.type
_entity_poly.pdbx_seq_one_letter_code
_entity_poly.pdbx_strand_id
1 'polypeptide(L)'
;LGADARAAFDRLIDADSIAVDPHKHGLQPYGCGCILFRDPAVGRFYNHDSPYTYFTSDELHLGEISLECSRAGAAAVALWTTMRLFPLERGGEFAAMLSRCREAACALYARLQADPRFLVGIEPELDIIYFAPKRESASAVDAASRALFAAAAGHDLHLALANLPADLLRPHWDIAWDAPKAAVLRSVLMKPEHLDWIDPIYAILDKLV
;
A
#
# COMPACT_ATOMS: atom_id res chain seq x y z
N LEU A 1 -8.64 7.50 9.96
CA LEU A 1 -7.36 7.20 10.63
C LEU A 1 -7.64 7.19 12.11
N GLY A 2 -7.12 6.22 12.85
CA GLY A 2 -7.02 6.26 14.29
C GLY A 2 -6.09 7.39 14.74
N ALA A 3 -6.08 7.65 16.06
CA ALA A 3 -5.34 8.76 16.65
C ALA A 3 -3.83 8.66 16.36
N ASP A 4 -3.25 7.47 16.51
CA ASP A 4 -1.81 7.24 16.33
C ASP A 4 -1.39 7.42 14.88
N ALA A 5 -2.16 6.88 13.93
CA ALA A 5 -1.88 7.05 12.50
C ALA A 5 -2.01 8.53 12.08
N ARG A 6 -3.03 9.26 12.57
CA ARG A 6 -3.16 10.70 12.32
C ARG A 6 -1.96 11.47 12.86
N ALA A 7 -1.54 11.19 14.11
CA ALA A 7 -0.38 11.81 14.73
C ALA A 7 0.91 11.56 13.93
N ALA A 8 1.11 10.33 13.43
CA ALA A 8 2.24 10.00 12.56
C ALA A 8 2.22 10.82 11.26
N PHE A 9 1.07 10.93 10.59
CA PHE A 9 0.93 11.74 9.37
C PHE A 9 1.15 13.24 9.62
N ASP A 10 0.71 13.79 10.77
CA ASP A 10 0.96 15.18 11.14
C ASP A 10 2.45 15.49 11.38
N ARG A 11 3.25 14.47 11.69
CA ARG A 11 4.68 14.57 11.93
C ARG A 11 5.53 14.20 10.72
N LEU A 12 4.94 13.94 9.54
CA LEU A 12 5.73 13.72 8.32
C LEU A 12 6.64 14.91 8.00
N ILE A 13 6.21 16.13 8.32
CA ILE A 13 7.02 17.35 8.18
C ILE A 13 8.19 17.42 9.16
N ASP A 14 8.39 16.42 10.03
CA ASP A 14 9.54 16.27 10.94
C ASP A 14 10.55 15.21 10.45
N ALA A 15 10.24 14.46 9.39
CA ALA A 15 11.18 13.54 8.75
C ALA A 15 12.27 14.27 7.93
N ASP A 16 13.52 13.81 8.02
CA ASP A 16 14.61 14.34 7.19
C ASP A 16 14.43 14.04 5.70
N SER A 17 13.80 12.90 5.39
CA SER A 17 13.42 12.49 4.04
C SER A 17 12.13 11.67 4.01
N ILE A 18 11.44 11.70 2.86
CA ILE A 18 10.20 10.96 2.62
C ILE A 18 10.31 10.26 1.26
N ALA A 19 10.26 8.93 1.28
CA ALA A 19 10.07 8.13 0.07
C ALA A 19 8.57 8.03 -0.24
N VAL A 20 8.19 8.30 -1.48
CA VAL A 20 6.81 8.18 -1.96
C VAL A 20 6.84 7.62 -3.38
N ASP A 21 5.94 6.70 -3.67
CA ASP A 21 5.85 6.05 -4.98
C ASP A 21 4.59 6.50 -5.71
N PRO A 22 4.68 7.47 -6.64
CA PRO A 22 3.55 7.81 -7.49
C PRO A 22 3.03 6.64 -8.32
N HIS A 23 3.86 5.63 -8.61
CA HIS A 23 3.39 4.43 -9.29
C HIS A 23 2.51 3.51 -8.43
N LYS A 24 2.27 3.86 -7.17
CA LYS A 24 1.29 3.19 -6.30
C LYS A 24 -0.04 3.95 -6.37
N HIS A 25 -0.27 4.83 -5.40
CA HIS A 25 -1.51 5.61 -5.30
C HIS A 25 -1.51 6.87 -6.17
N GLY A 26 -0.36 7.30 -6.71
CA GLY A 26 -0.22 8.52 -7.52
C GLY A 26 -0.55 8.36 -9.02
N LEU A 27 -1.26 7.29 -9.39
CA LEU A 27 -1.77 7.04 -10.74
C LEU A 27 -0.69 7.02 -11.84
N GLN A 28 0.56 6.67 -11.50
CA GLN A 28 1.63 6.50 -12.49
C GLN A 28 1.85 5.02 -12.85
N PRO A 29 2.35 4.73 -14.07
CA PRO A 29 2.91 3.43 -14.36
C PRO A 29 4.22 3.20 -13.58
N TYR A 30 4.66 1.94 -13.53
CA TYR A 30 5.95 1.57 -12.95
C TYR A 30 7.12 2.39 -13.51
N GLY A 31 8.14 2.59 -12.67
CA GLY A 31 9.30 3.44 -12.99
C GLY A 31 9.16 4.90 -12.51
N CYS A 32 8.11 5.23 -11.75
CA CYS A 32 7.96 6.52 -11.11
C CYS A 32 8.01 6.40 -9.57
N GLY A 33 9.20 6.56 -9.00
CA GLY A 33 9.43 6.66 -7.56
C GLY A 33 10.01 8.04 -7.22
N CYS A 34 9.81 8.50 -5.98
CA CYS A 34 10.29 9.79 -5.52
C CYS A 34 10.90 9.70 -4.13
N ILE A 35 11.96 10.46 -3.91
CA ILE A 35 12.53 10.73 -2.60
C ILE A 35 12.55 12.26 -2.42
N LEU A 36 11.98 12.73 -1.32
CA LEU A 36 11.96 14.13 -0.94
C LEU A 36 12.91 14.30 0.24
N PHE A 37 13.81 15.27 0.16
CA PHE A 37 14.68 15.65 1.28
C PHE A 37 14.21 17.00 1.82
N ARG A 38 14.11 17.12 3.14
CA ARG A 38 13.84 18.41 3.79
C ARG A 38 14.95 19.41 3.51
N ASP A 39 16.20 18.96 3.66
CA ASP A 39 17.39 19.75 3.41
C ASP A 39 18.01 19.36 2.06
N PRO A 40 17.94 20.23 1.04
CA PRO A 40 18.56 19.94 -0.26
C PRO A 40 20.09 19.82 -0.18
N ALA A 41 20.75 20.31 0.89
CA ALA A 41 22.19 20.18 1.06
C ALA A 41 22.65 18.72 1.20
N VAL A 42 21.73 17.79 1.48
CA VAL A 42 21.97 16.34 1.44
C VAL A 42 22.51 15.89 0.07
N GLY A 43 22.21 16.62 -1.01
CA GLY A 43 22.76 16.38 -2.34
C GLY A 43 24.30 16.27 -2.36
N ARG A 44 25.01 16.92 -1.44
CA ARG A 44 26.48 16.84 -1.30
C ARG A 44 27.01 15.42 -1.10
N PHE A 45 26.21 14.52 -0.53
CA PHE A 45 26.60 13.12 -0.29
C PHE A 45 26.43 12.24 -1.53
N TYR A 46 25.59 12.67 -2.47
CA TYR A 46 25.40 12.01 -3.77
C TYR A 46 26.27 12.62 -4.86
N ASN A 47 26.75 13.85 -4.64
CA ASN A 47 27.52 14.62 -5.59
C ASN A 47 28.71 13.82 -6.14
N HIS A 48 28.68 13.59 -7.44
CA HIS A 48 29.76 12.94 -8.17
C HIS A 48 29.95 13.62 -9.51
N ASP A 49 31.20 13.67 -9.96
CA ASP A 49 31.56 14.23 -11.27
C ASP A 49 31.52 13.15 -12.35
N SER A 50 31.11 13.54 -13.54
CA SER A 50 31.20 12.74 -14.77
C SER A 50 31.57 13.66 -15.93
N PRO A 51 32.87 13.90 -16.14
CA PRO A 51 33.37 14.92 -17.07
C PRO A 51 33.08 14.61 -18.55
N TYR A 52 32.57 13.42 -18.86
CA TYR A 52 32.15 13.02 -20.21
C TYR A 52 30.62 13.13 -20.44
N THR A 53 29.82 13.49 -19.43
CA THR A 53 28.35 13.65 -19.57
C THR A 53 27.82 15.02 -19.18
N TYR A 54 28.49 15.77 -18.30
CA TYR A 54 27.95 17.01 -17.72
C TYR A 54 28.85 18.21 -18.04
N PHE A 55 29.10 18.45 -19.33
CA PHE A 55 30.11 19.43 -19.81
C PHE A 55 29.53 20.60 -20.62
N THR A 56 28.20 20.67 -20.78
CA THR A 56 27.52 21.65 -21.64
C THR A 56 26.88 22.81 -20.90
N SER A 57 26.79 22.76 -19.56
CA SER A 57 26.18 23.78 -18.70
C SER A 57 26.85 23.79 -17.32
N ASP A 58 26.96 24.97 -16.70
CA ASP A 58 27.37 25.12 -15.30
C ASP A 58 26.18 24.97 -14.32
N GLU A 59 24.97 24.74 -14.82
CA GLU A 59 23.80 24.41 -13.98
C GLU A 59 23.88 22.98 -13.45
N LEU A 60 23.43 22.78 -12.20
CA LEU A 60 23.38 21.48 -11.55
C LEU A 60 22.62 20.46 -12.42
N HIS A 61 23.30 19.41 -12.85
CA HIS A 61 22.68 18.30 -13.53
C HIS A 61 22.13 17.32 -12.48
N LEU A 62 20.82 17.04 -12.51
CA LEU A 62 20.18 16.19 -11.48
C LEU A 62 20.78 14.78 -11.38
N GLY A 63 21.47 14.32 -12.42
CA GLY A 63 22.24 13.08 -12.39
C GLY A 63 23.45 13.11 -11.45
N GLU A 64 24.04 14.28 -11.18
CA GLU A 64 25.19 14.43 -10.27
C GLU A 64 24.81 14.22 -8.81
N ILE A 65 23.54 14.44 -8.46
CA ILE A 65 23.03 14.36 -7.07
C ILE A 65 22.02 13.22 -6.89
N SER A 66 22.04 12.21 -7.74
CA SER A 66 21.20 11.02 -7.61
C SER A 66 22.00 9.73 -7.77
N LEU A 67 21.44 8.62 -7.27
CA LEU A 67 22.04 7.28 -7.44
C LEU A 67 21.95 6.78 -8.89
N GLU A 68 20.95 7.24 -9.63
CA GLU A 68 20.75 6.93 -11.04
C GLU A 68 21.21 8.11 -11.91
N CYS A 69 21.84 7.83 -13.04
CA CYS A 69 22.25 8.86 -14.00
C CYS A 69 21.15 9.11 -15.05
N SER A 70 21.23 8.43 -16.20
CA SER A 70 20.26 8.52 -17.29
C SER A 70 18.89 8.02 -16.84
N ARG A 71 17.88 8.88 -16.94
CA ARG A 71 16.50 8.60 -16.55
C ARG A 71 15.53 9.20 -17.57
N ALA A 72 14.36 8.59 -17.70
CA ALA A 72 13.34 9.08 -18.63
C ALA A 72 12.67 10.34 -18.08
N GLY A 73 12.95 11.50 -18.69
CA GLY A 73 12.20 12.75 -18.40
C GLY A 73 10.68 12.60 -18.62
N ALA A 74 10.26 11.66 -19.48
CA ALA A 74 8.87 11.31 -19.69
C ALA A 74 8.12 10.92 -18.40
N ALA A 75 8.79 10.24 -17.44
CA ALA A 75 8.17 9.89 -16.17
C ALA A 75 7.85 11.13 -15.32
N ALA A 76 8.74 12.13 -15.34
CA ALA A 76 8.51 13.41 -14.65
C ALA A 76 7.36 14.20 -15.30
N VAL A 77 7.31 14.24 -16.65
CA VAL A 77 6.22 14.89 -17.38
C VAL A 77 4.87 14.20 -17.16
N ALA A 78 4.84 12.86 -17.14
CA ALA A 78 3.63 12.09 -16.87
C ALA A 78 3.07 12.35 -15.47
N LEU A 79 3.96 12.34 -14.45
CA LEU A 79 3.59 12.69 -13.08
C LEU A 79 3.09 14.13 -12.98
N TRP A 80 3.82 15.08 -13.55
CA TRP A 80 3.40 16.49 -13.57
C TRP A 80 2.02 16.66 -14.21
N THR A 81 1.79 16.04 -15.37
CA THR A 81 0.48 16.09 -16.07
C THR A 81 -0.62 15.53 -15.21
N THR A 82 -0.36 14.42 -14.51
CA THR A 82 -1.33 13.80 -13.58
C THR A 82 -1.64 14.73 -12.42
N MET A 83 -0.63 15.38 -11.81
CA MET A 83 -0.84 16.36 -10.74
C MET A 83 -1.52 17.65 -11.21
N ARG A 84 -1.42 18.00 -12.50
CA ARG A 84 -2.18 19.11 -13.09
C ARG A 84 -3.65 18.77 -13.24
N LEU A 85 -3.98 17.52 -13.57
CA LEU A 85 -5.36 17.03 -13.67
C LEU A 85 -5.97 16.76 -12.28
N PHE A 86 -5.17 16.20 -11.38
CA PHE A 86 -5.55 15.82 -10.02
C PHE A 86 -4.63 16.52 -9.01
N PRO A 87 -4.88 17.80 -8.68
CA PRO A 87 -4.06 18.55 -7.73
C PRO A 87 -3.98 17.90 -6.35
N LEU A 88 -2.82 18.03 -5.70
CA LEU A 88 -2.58 17.53 -4.34
C LEU A 88 -3.19 18.46 -3.28
N GLU A 89 -4.51 18.60 -3.33
CA GLU A 89 -5.28 19.51 -2.48
C GLU A 89 -6.06 18.75 -1.41
N ARG A 90 -6.06 19.29 -0.19
CA ARG A 90 -6.86 18.73 0.91
C ARG A 90 -8.34 18.84 0.55
N GLY A 91 -9.03 17.70 0.51
CA GLY A 91 -10.44 17.65 0.14
C GLY A 91 -10.69 17.80 -1.37
N GLY A 92 -9.65 17.88 -2.19
CA GLY A 92 -9.76 17.83 -3.65
C GLY A 92 -10.12 16.44 -4.17
N GLU A 93 -10.31 16.33 -5.48
CA GLU A 93 -10.75 15.10 -6.14
C GLU A 93 -9.83 13.90 -5.86
N PHE A 94 -8.51 14.10 -5.95
CA PHE A 94 -7.55 13.04 -5.65
C PHE A 94 -7.65 12.56 -4.19
N ALA A 95 -7.82 13.49 -3.24
CA ALA A 95 -8.00 13.14 -1.84
C ALA A 95 -9.33 12.38 -1.60
N ALA A 96 -10.39 12.72 -2.34
CA ALA A 96 -11.65 12.00 -2.30
C ALA A 96 -11.51 10.56 -2.85
N MET A 97 -10.75 10.36 -3.93
CA MET A 97 -10.45 9.02 -4.45
C MET A 97 -9.73 8.16 -3.40
N LEU A 98 -8.68 8.68 -2.77
CA LEU A 98 -7.96 7.97 -1.70
C LEU A 98 -8.85 7.69 -0.48
N SER A 99 -9.76 8.61 -0.16
CA SER A 99 -10.73 8.43 0.93
C SER A 99 -11.68 7.26 0.63
N ARG A 100 -12.19 7.16 -0.61
CA ARG A 100 -13.00 6.01 -1.05
C ARG A 100 -12.25 4.68 -0.97
N CYS A 101 -10.97 4.64 -1.33
CA CYS A 101 -10.13 3.44 -1.19
C CYS A 101 -10.05 2.98 0.29
N ARG A 102 -9.84 3.93 1.21
CA ARG A 102 -9.84 3.64 2.65
C ARG A 102 -11.22 3.20 3.14
N GLU A 103 -12.29 3.87 2.71
CA GLU A 103 -13.67 3.50 3.06
C GLU A 103 -14.00 2.09 2.62
N ALA A 104 -13.54 1.67 1.43
CA ALA A 104 -13.69 0.30 0.95
C ALA A 104 -12.99 -0.71 1.88
N ALA A 105 -11.76 -0.42 2.31
CA ALA A 105 -11.03 -1.26 3.27
C ALA A 105 -11.77 -1.36 4.61
N CYS A 106 -12.23 -0.23 5.17
CA CYS A 106 -13.01 -0.22 6.42
C CYS A 106 -14.34 -0.99 6.28
N ALA A 107 -15.04 -0.85 5.15
CA ALA A 107 -16.31 -1.53 4.89
C ALA A 107 -16.12 -3.05 4.78
N LEU A 108 -15.12 -3.51 4.02
CA LEU A 108 -14.81 -4.94 3.92
C LEU A 108 -14.35 -5.50 5.26
N TYR A 109 -13.51 -4.76 6.00
CA TYR A 109 -13.06 -5.14 7.33
C TYR A 109 -14.24 -5.35 8.28
N ALA A 110 -15.16 -4.39 8.38
CA ALA A 110 -16.32 -4.46 9.26
C ALA A 110 -17.22 -5.67 8.92
N ARG A 111 -17.40 -5.93 7.62
CA ARG A 111 -18.21 -7.06 7.16
C ARG A 111 -17.58 -8.42 7.49
N LEU A 112 -16.27 -8.55 7.32
CA LEU A 112 -15.54 -9.76 7.69
C LEU A 112 -15.49 -9.94 9.22
N GLN A 113 -15.36 -8.84 9.98
CA GLN A 113 -15.32 -8.87 11.43
C GLN A 113 -16.66 -9.34 12.03
N ALA A 114 -17.78 -9.02 11.37
CA ALA A 114 -19.10 -9.47 11.77
C ALA A 114 -19.38 -10.96 11.42
N ASP A 115 -18.55 -11.60 10.59
CA ASP A 115 -18.74 -12.97 10.15
C ASP A 115 -17.84 -13.94 10.95
N PRO A 116 -18.42 -14.85 11.76
CA PRO A 116 -17.66 -15.74 12.64
C PRO A 116 -16.80 -16.78 11.89
N ARG A 117 -16.99 -16.94 10.58
CA ARG A 117 -16.16 -17.82 9.74
C ARG A 117 -14.78 -17.22 9.44
N PHE A 118 -14.56 -15.93 9.69
CA PHE A 118 -13.30 -15.26 9.42
C PHE A 118 -12.55 -14.87 10.69
N LEU A 119 -11.23 -14.87 10.57
CA LEU A 119 -10.31 -14.21 11.49
C LEU A 119 -9.83 -12.94 10.78
N VAL A 120 -10.04 -11.78 11.40
CA VAL A 120 -9.63 -10.50 10.82
C VAL A 120 -8.48 -9.94 11.64
N GLY A 121 -7.45 -9.42 10.98
CA GLY A 121 -6.26 -8.89 11.63
C GLY A 121 -6.45 -7.46 12.15
N ILE A 122 -5.40 -6.67 11.97
CA ILE A 122 -5.31 -5.27 12.40
C ILE A 122 -6.39 -4.43 11.72
N GLU A 123 -7.02 -3.52 12.46
CA GLU A 123 -7.94 -2.54 11.90
C GLU A 123 -7.24 -1.68 10.84
N PRO A 124 -7.83 -1.49 9.65
CA PRO A 124 -7.17 -0.77 8.56
C PRO A 124 -7.10 0.73 8.83
N GLU A 125 -5.88 1.23 8.95
CA GLU A 125 -5.62 2.68 8.94
C GLU A 125 -5.76 3.26 7.53
N LEU A 126 -5.27 2.53 6.52
CA LEU A 126 -5.32 2.87 5.10
C LEU A 126 -6.17 1.85 4.33
N ASP A 127 -5.82 1.56 3.07
CA ASP A 127 -6.61 0.76 2.14
C ASP A 127 -6.21 -0.73 2.11
N ILE A 128 -5.53 -1.25 3.14
CA ILE A 128 -5.05 -2.64 3.20
C ILE A 128 -5.70 -3.36 4.37
N ILE A 129 -6.25 -4.55 4.12
CA ILE A 129 -6.78 -5.43 5.16
C ILE A 129 -6.09 -6.79 5.14
N TYR A 130 -6.09 -7.44 6.29
CA TYR A 130 -5.59 -8.80 6.48
C TYR A 130 -6.69 -9.66 7.12
N PHE A 131 -6.94 -10.83 6.56
CA PHE A 131 -7.95 -11.76 7.07
C PHE A 131 -7.62 -13.19 6.68
N ALA A 132 -8.28 -14.16 7.31
CA ALA A 132 -8.13 -15.57 7.00
C ALA A 132 -9.41 -16.35 7.35
N PRO A 133 -9.65 -17.54 6.76
CA PRO A 133 -10.68 -18.45 7.25
C PRO A 133 -10.36 -18.90 8.68
N LYS A 134 -11.37 -18.91 9.54
CA LYS A 134 -11.22 -19.35 10.93
C LYS A 134 -10.92 -20.84 11.00
N ARG A 135 -9.85 -21.19 11.72
CA ARG A 135 -9.43 -22.55 12.05
C ARG A 135 -8.88 -22.60 13.47
N GLU A 136 -8.70 -23.80 14.00
CA GLU A 136 -8.29 -24.00 15.40
C GLU A 136 -6.81 -23.74 15.65
N SER A 137 -5.95 -23.83 14.63
CA SER A 137 -4.50 -23.62 14.76
C SER A 137 -3.90 -22.76 13.65
N ALA A 138 -2.74 -22.16 13.91
CA ALA A 138 -2.02 -21.31 12.95
C ALA A 138 -1.65 -22.07 11.66
N SER A 139 -1.21 -23.33 11.77
CA SER A 139 -0.94 -24.19 10.61
C SER A 139 -2.19 -24.48 9.77
N ALA A 140 -3.34 -24.69 10.41
CA ALA A 140 -4.61 -24.89 9.73
C ALA A 140 -5.12 -23.61 9.06
N VAL A 141 -4.92 -22.44 9.69
CA VAL A 141 -5.20 -21.12 9.11
C VAL A 141 -4.35 -20.89 7.86
N ASP A 142 -3.05 -21.24 7.90
CA ASP A 142 -2.15 -21.12 6.76
C ASP A 142 -2.66 -21.93 5.56
N ALA A 143 -2.93 -23.23 5.79
CA ALA A 143 -3.46 -24.13 4.77
C ALA A 143 -4.79 -23.63 4.17
N ALA A 144 -5.72 -23.19 5.03
CA ALA A 144 -7.01 -22.66 4.60
C ALA A 144 -6.88 -21.34 3.82
N SER A 145 -5.98 -20.45 4.22
CA SER A 145 -5.73 -19.18 3.52
C SER A 145 -5.18 -19.41 2.12
N ARG A 146 -4.26 -20.38 1.95
CA ARG A 146 -3.74 -20.76 0.63
C ARG A 146 -4.80 -21.39 -0.27
N ALA A 147 -5.66 -22.24 0.30
CA ALA A 147 -6.76 -22.85 -0.44
C ALA A 147 -7.77 -21.78 -0.91
N LEU A 148 -8.17 -20.87 -0.02
CA LEU A 148 -9.07 -19.76 -0.38
C LEU A 148 -8.42 -18.82 -1.40
N PHE A 149 -7.14 -18.49 -1.26
CA PHE A 149 -6.39 -17.70 -2.26
C PHE A 149 -6.46 -18.32 -3.66
N ALA A 150 -6.22 -19.63 -3.77
CA ALA A 150 -6.27 -20.33 -5.05
C ALA A 150 -7.69 -20.38 -5.61
N ALA A 151 -8.70 -20.61 -4.76
CA ALA A 151 -10.10 -20.67 -5.18
C ALA A 151 -10.63 -19.30 -5.63
N ALA A 152 -10.31 -18.22 -4.89
CA ALA A 152 -10.77 -16.86 -5.19
C ALA A 152 -10.34 -16.39 -6.58
N ALA A 153 -9.13 -16.73 -7.03
CA ALA A 153 -8.63 -16.40 -8.35
C ALA A 153 -9.47 -17.03 -9.48
N GLY A 154 -10.08 -18.21 -9.26
CA GLY A 154 -11.00 -18.84 -10.21
C GLY A 154 -12.38 -18.16 -10.31
N HIS A 155 -12.65 -17.20 -9.42
CA HIS A 155 -13.86 -16.39 -9.37
C HIS A 155 -13.58 -14.90 -9.64
N ASP A 156 -12.46 -14.59 -10.30
CA ASP A 156 -12.01 -13.21 -10.62
C ASP A 156 -11.78 -12.33 -9.37
N LEU A 157 -11.61 -12.93 -8.19
CA LEU A 157 -11.22 -12.24 -6.97
C LEU A 157 -9.73 -12.45 -6.69
N HIS A 158 -8.92 -11.47 -7.07
CA HIS A 158 -7.47 -11.52 -6.90
C HIS A 158 -7.06 -10.94 -5.54
N LEU A 159 -6.59 -11.82 -4.65
CA LEU A 159 -6.02 -11.46 -3.35
C LEU A 159 -4.49 -11.59 -3.39
N ALA A 160 -3.83 -11.28 -2.28
CA ALA A 160 -2.43 -11.63 -2.05
C ALA A 160 -2.31 -12.49 -0.78
N LEU A 161 -1.20 -13.22 -0.65
CA LEU A 161 -0.82 -13.88 0.59
C LEU A 161 0.23 -13.03 1.33
N ALA A 162 0.08 -12.93 2.64
CA ALA A 162 1.09 -12.34 3.53
C ALA A 162 1.42 -13.35 4.65
N ASN A 163 2.70 -13.51 4.98
CA ASN A 163 3.10 -14.32 6.13
C ASN A 163 3.32 -13.38 7.30
N LEU A 164 2.37 -13.33 8.23
CA LEU A 164 2.43 -12.44 9.38
C LEU A 164 2.92 -13.18 10.63
N PRO A 165 3.80 -12.57 11.44
CA PRO A 165 4.28 -13.19 12.67
C PRO A 165 3.15 -13.30 13.70
N ALA A 166 3.21 -14.35 14.53
CA ALA A 166 2.21 -14.62 15.55
C ALA A 166 1.99 -13.43 16.49
N ASP A 167 3.05 -12.73 16.88
CA ASP A 167 2.98 -11.60 17.81
C ASP A 167 2.13 -10.43 17.28
N LEU A 168 2.02 -10.30 15.95
CA LEU A 168 1.17 -9.29 15.32
C LEU A 168 -0.32 -9.70 15.29
N LEU A 169 -0.61 -10.99 15.35
CA LEU A 169 -1.96 -11.56 15.17
C LEU A 169 -2.60 -12.03 16.48
N ARG A 170 -1.80 -12.45 17.47
CA ARG A 170 -2.23 -12.86 18.81
C ARG A 170 -3.19 -11.87 19.49
N PRO A 171 -3.01 -10.55 19.38
CA PRO A 171 -3.97 -9.60 19.97
C PRO A 171 -5.37 -9.66 19.35
N HIS A 172 -5.49 -10.21 18.14
CA HIS A 172 -6.74 -10.23 17.37
C HIS A 172 -7.38 -11.62 17.32
N TRP A 173 -6.59 -12.69 17.46
CA TRP A 173 -7.04 -14.06 17.17
C TRP A 173 -6.90 -14.99 18.38
N ASP A 174 -7.98 -15.69 18.68
CA ASP A 174 -8.03 -16.76 19.68
C ASP A 174 -7.96 -18.14 19.00
N ILE A 175 -6.73 -18.60 18.74
CA ILE A 175 -6.40 -19.89 18.10
C ILE A 175 -5.16 -20.52 18.77
N ALA A 176 -4.94 -21.83 18.53
CA ALA A 176 -3.71 -22.50 18.92
C ALA A 176 -2.53 -22.06 18.03
N TRP A 177 -1.52 -21.44 18.65
CA TRP A 177 -0.30 -21.03 17.95
C TRP A 177 0.73 -22.16 17.93
N ASP A 178 0.57 -23.08 16.98
CA ASP A 178 1.49 -24.20 16.68
C ASP A 178 2.62 -23.83 15.69
N ALA A 179 2.64 -22.58 15.21
CA ALA A 179 3.65 -22.03 14.33
C ALA A 179 3.97 -20.56 14.70
N PRO A 180 5.19 -20.06 14.42
CA PRO A 180 5.59 -18.68 14.78
C PRO A 180 4.97 -17.61 13.86
N LYS A 181 4.29 -18.01 12.80
CA LYS A 181 3.65 -17.16 11.78
C LYS A 181 2.53 -17.93 11.10
N ALA A 182 1.63 -17.22 10.44
CA ALA A 182 0.59 -17.80 9.59
C ALA A 182 0.53 -17.07 8.25
N ALA A 183 0.28 -17.80 7.16
CA ALA A 183 -0.16 -17.19 5.92
C ALA A 183 -1.60 -16.69 6.06
N VAL A 184 -1.84 -15.46 5.63
CA VAL A 184 -3.15 -14.80 5.65
C VAL A 184 -3.44 -14.18 4.30
N LEU A 185 -4.72 -13.93 4.00
CA LEU A 185 -5.13 -13.15 2.85
C LEU A 185 -4.90 -11.67 3.12
N ARG A 186 -4.33 -10.99 2.13
CA ARG A 186 -4.16 -9.55 2.07
C ARG A 186 -4.98 -9.02 0.91
N SER A 187 -5.86 -8.07 1.18
CA SER A 187 -6.54 -7.30 0.13
C SER A 187 -6.05 -5.86 0.16
N VAL A 188 -5.79 -5.29 -1.01
CA VAL A 188 -5.37 -3.90 -1.19
C VAL A 188 -6.43 -3.21 -2.03
N LEU A 189 -7.22 -2.34 -1.40
CA LEU A 189 -8.41 -1.73 -1.98
C LEU A 189 -8.05 -0.42 -2.68
N MET A 190 -7.13 -0.48 -3.64
CA MET A 190 -6.50 0.71 -4.24
C MET A 190 -7.36 1.53 -5.21
N LYS A 191 -8.51 1.00 -5.63
CA LYS A 191 -9.41 1.66 -6.59
C LYS A 191 -10.62 2.23 -5.85
N PRO A 192 -11.02 3.49 -6.13
CA PRO A 192 -12.18 4.10 -5.47
C PRO A 192 -13.48 3.36 -5.78
N GLU A 193 -13.56 2.62 -6.88
CA GLU A 193 -14.69 1.77 -7.26
C GLU A 193 -14.82 0.53 -6.36
N HIS A 194 -13.76 0.14 -5.62
CA HIS A 194 -13.86 -1.01 -4.72
C HIS A 194 -14.91 -0.82 -3.62
N LEU A 195 -15.21 0.43 -3.25
CA LEU A 195 -16.26 0.73 -2.29
C LEU A 195 -17.64 0.27 -2.81
N ASP A 196 -17.88 0.39 -4.11
CA ASP A 196 -19.14 -0.05 -4.74
C ASP A 196 -19.16 -1.57 -4.96
N TRP A 197 -17.99 -2.22 -4.86
CA TRP A 197 -17.79 -3.66 -5.07
C TRP A 197 -17.74 -4.49 -3.78
N ILE A 198 -17.95 -3.89 -2.61
CA ILE A 198 -17.89 -4.62 -1.32
C ILE A 198 -18.88 -5.78 -1.30
N ASP A 199 -20.11 -5.57 -1.76
CA ASP A 199 -21.14 -6.60 -1.84
C ASP A 199 -20.75 -7.76 -2.78
N PRO A 200 -20.38 -7.50 -4.06
CA PRO A 200 -19.85 -8.53 -4.95
C PRO A 200 -18.63 -9.29 -4.39
N ILE A 201 -17.65 -8.58 -3.84
CA ILE A 201 -16.42 -9.18 -3.28
C ILE A 201 -16.80 -10.14 -2.16
N TYR A 202 -17.63 -9.69 -1.22
CA TYR A 202 -18.04 -10.53 -0.10
C TYR A 202 -18.91 -11.71 -0.56
N ALA A 203 -19.78 -11.54 -1.56
CA ALA A 203 -20.58 -12.63 -2.11
C ALA A 203 -19.72 -13.73 -2.77
N ILE A 204 -18.53 -13.38 -3.30
CA ILE A 204 -17.55 -14.38 -3.77
C ILE A 204 -16.94 -15.10 -2.57
N LEU A 205 -16.48 -14.37 -1.55
CA LEU A 205 -15.90 -14.95 -0.34
C LEU A 205 -16.88 -15.89 0.39
N ASP A 206 -18.14 -15.51 0.48
CA ASP A 206 -19.21 -16.29 1.11
C ASP A 206 -19.41 -17.67 0.47
N LYS A 207 -19.22 -17.78 -0.84
CA LYS A 207 -19.32 -19.05 -1.57
C LYS A 207 -18.11 -19.97 -1.37
N LEU A 208 -16.98 -19.41 -0.95
CA LEU A 208 -15.69 -20.10 -0.90
C LEU A 208 -15.26 -20.51 0.51
N VAL A 209 -16.00 -20.12 1.55
CA VAL A 209 -15.65 -20.31 2.96
C VAL A 209 -16.67 -21.14 3.73
#